data_AF-A0A5C0XSX5-F1
#
_entry.id   AF-A0A5C0XSX5-F1
#
_cell.length_a   1.000
_cell.length_b   1.000
_cell.length_c   1.000
_cell.angle_alpha   90.00
_cell.angle_beta   90.00
_cell.angle_gamma   90.00
#
_symmetry.space_group_name_H-M   'P 1'
#
loop_
_entity.id
_entity.type
_entity.pdbx_description
1 polymer ?
#
loop_
_entity_poly.entity_id
_entity_poly.type
_entity_poly.pdbx_seq_one_letter_code
_entity_poly.pdbx_strand_id
1 'polypeptide(L)'
;MRVFDLWKSLKERNNYYLPAFQRDYVWDEDDIKSMIDSIIHGYPIGSTLFWKPSREEFITDDPFSAPLADFTVGHGGDSYYVLDG
;
A
#
# COMPACT_ATOMS: atom_id res chain seq x y z
N MET A 1 10.95 -2.13 -6.64
CA MET A 1 9.68 -2.37 -7.35
C MET A 1 9.27 -1.06 -8.00
N ARG A 2 8.84 -1.05 -9.28
CA ARG A 2 8.33 0.19 -9.90
C ARG A 2 6.87 0.42 -9.50
N VAL A 3 6.40 1.67 -9.62
CA VAL A 3 4.99 2.03 -9.36
C VAL A 3 4.03 1.16 -10.18
N PHE A 4 4.36 0.89 -11.44
CA PHE A 4 3.56 0.01 -12.30
C PHE A 4 3.55 -1.45 -11.83
N ASP A 5 4.66 -1.93 -11.27
CA ASP A 5 4.74 -3.30 -10.73
C ASP A 5 3.86 -3.43 -9.48
N LEU A 6 3.83 -2.41 -8.61
CA LEU A 6 2.95 -2.32 -7.44
C LEU A 6 1.47 -2.27 -7.84
N TRP A 7 1.13 -1.45 -8.82
CA TRP A 7 -0.25 -1.37 -9.32
C TRP A 7 -0.75 -2.72 -9.81
N LYS A 8 0.12 -3.48 -10.50
CA LYS A 8 -0.20 -4.82 -10.96
C LYS A 8 -0.37 -5.80 -9.78
N SER A 9 0.48 -5.73 -8.76
CA SER A 9 0.38 -6.62 -7.59
C SER A 9 -0.88 -6.35 -6.76
N LEU A 10 -1.28 -5.07 -6.63
CA LEU A 10 -2.52 -4.66 -5.97
C LEU A 10 -3.77 -5.22 -6.64
N LYS A 11 -3.76 -5.39 -7.97
CA LYS A 11 -4.93 -5.87 -8.72
C LYS A 11 -5.08 -7.39 -8.76
N GLU A 12 -3.98 -8.13 -8.76
CA GLU A 12 -4.00 -9.51 -9.27
C GLU A 12 -3.80 -10.61 -8.22
N ARG A 13 -3.11 -10.37 -7.10
CA ARG A 13 -2.59 -11.50 -6.29
C ARG A 13 -2.52 -11.31 -4.78
N ASN A 14 -2.27 -10.10 -4.29
CA ASN A 14 -1.91 -9.89 -2.89
C ASN A 14 -2.87 -8.92 -2.21
N ASN A 15 -3.09 -9.14 -0.92
CA ASN A 15 -3.93 -8.29 -0.10
C ASN A 15 -3.03 -7.32 0.68
N TYR A 16 -3.21 -6.02 0.47
CA TYR A 16 -2.42 -4.98 1.15
C TYR A 16 -3.29 -4.21 2.13
N TYR A 17 -2.79 -4.05 3.35
CA TYR A 17 -3.52 -3.43 4.44
C TYR A 17 -2.73 -2.26 5.01
N LEU A 18 -3.46 -1.22 5.41
CA LEU A 18 -2.96 -0.14 6.22
C LEU A 18 -3.08 -0.54 7.71
N PRO A 19 -1.99 -0.48 8.50
CA PRO A 19 -2.05 -0.76 9.92
C PRO A 19 -2.94 0.24 10.67
N ALA A 20 -3.58 -0.21 11.74
CA ALA A 20 -4.42 0.62 12.61
C ALA A 20 -3.70 1.84 13.21
N PHE A 21 -2.37 1.77 13.39
CA PHE A 21 -1.56 2.84 13.96
C PHE A 21 -1.08 3.87 12.93
N GLN A 22 -1.48 3.76 11.66
CA GLN A 22 -1.09 4.73 10.64
C GLN A 22 -1.58 6.14 11.03
N ARG A 23 -0.69 7.12 10.91
CA ARG A 23 -1.04 8.53 11.08
C ARG A 23 -2.06 9.00 10.05
N ASP A 24 -2.82 10.03 10.41
CA ASP A 24 -3.71 10.68 9.46
C ASP A 24 -2.96 11.19 8.22
N TYR A 25 -3.67 11.23 7.10
CA TYR A 25 -3.16 11.79 5.85
C TYR A 25 -2.85 13.29 6.03
N VAL A 26 -1.64 13.71 5.66
CA VAL A 26 -1.17 15.09 5.87
C VAL A 26 -0.84 15.84 4.58
N TRP A 27 -0.87 15.18 3.42
CA TRP A 27 -0.47 15.83 2.18
C TRP A 27 -1.52 16.84 1.73
N ASP A 28 -1.04 17.98 1.26
CA ASP A 28 -1.86 18.98 0.61
C ASP A 28 -1.86 18.83 -0.93
N GLU A 29 -2.52 19.76 -1.62
CA GLU A 29 -2.63 19.73 -3.08
C GLU A 29 -1.27 19.89 -3.77
N ASP A 30 -0.35 20.64 -3.18
CA ASP A 30 0.95 20.93 -3.76
C ASP A 30 1.92 19.75 -3.59
N ASP A 31 1.83 19.03 -2.46
CA ASP A 31 2.51 17.75 -2.27
C ASP A 31 2.11 16.74 -3.37
N ILE A 32 0.81 16.62 -3.64
CA ILE A 32 0.28 15.71 -4.68
C ILE A 32 0.80 16.13 -6.06
N LYS A 33 0.76 17.42 -6.40
CA LYS A 33 1.26 17.94 -7.68
C LYS A 33 2.74 17.63 -7.86
N SER A 34 3.56 17.85 -6.83
CA SER A 34 4.99 17.58 -6.87
C SER A 34 5.30 16.10 -7.09
N MET A 35 4.54 15.21 -6.46
CA MET A 35 4.66 13.77 -6.69
C MET A 35 4.31 13.40 -8.13
N ILE A 36 3.19 13.90 -8.66
CA ILE A 36 2.77 13.63 -10.05
C ILE A 36 3.82 14.16 -11.04
N ASP A 37 4.35 15.36 -10.81
CA ASP A 37 5.40 15.95 -11.62
C ASP A 37 6.66 15.06 -11.65
N SER A 38 7.06 14.54 -10.49
CA SER A 38 8.19 13.62 -10.36
C SER A 38 7.95 12.31 -11.12
N ILE A 39 6.72 11.76 -11.09
CA ILE A 39 6.35 10.57 -11.86
C ILE A 39 6.48 10.83 -13.37
N ILE A 40 5.96 11.97 -13.86
CA ILE A 40 5.97 12.34 -15.27
C ILE A 40 7.41 12.50 -15.79
N HIS A 41 8.27 13.12 -14.99
CA HIS A 41 9.69 13.32 -15.33
C HIS A 41 10.56 12.09 -15.08
N GLY A 42 10.01 11.02 -14.50
CA GLY A 42 10.75 9.79 -14.19
C GLY A 42 11.75 9.95 -13.04
N TYR A 43 11.54 10.92 -12.16
CA TYR A 43 12.34 11.11 -10.95
C TYR A 43 11.98 10.05 -9.89
N PRO A 44 12.95 9.65 -9.05
CA PRO A 44 12.67 8.75 -7.94
C PRO A 44 11.75 9.44 -6.92
N ILE A 45 10.59 8.82 -6.65
CA ILE A 45 9.56 9.34 -5.74
C ILE A 45 9.62 8.74 -4.34
N GLY A 46 10.71 8.04 -4.01
CA GLY A 46 10.89 7.34 -2.73
C GLY A 46 10.77 5.82 -2.82
N SER A 47 10.54 5.19 -1.68
CA SER A 47 10.45 3.73 -1.52
C SER A 47 9.38 3.36 -0.51
N THR A 48 8.60 2.33 -0.83
CA THR A 48 7.55 1.81 0.06
C THR A 48 8.04 0.55 0.79
N LEU A 49 7.73 0.44 2.07
CA LEU A 49 8.05 -0.74 2.89
C LEU A 49 6.82 -1.62 3.08
N PHE A 50 6.95 -2.89 2.70
CA PHE A 50 5.93 -3.91 2.90
C PHE A 50 6.41 -4.93 3.92
N TRP A 51 5.56 -5.26 4.88
CA TRP A 51 5.81 -6.33 5.83
C TRP A 51 4.82 -7.47 5.64
N LYS A 52 5.38 -8.66 5.36
CA LYS A 52 4.63 -9.91 5.37
C LYS A 52 4.80 -10.54 6.76
N PRO A 53 3.75 -10.59 7.60
CA PRO A 53 3.85 -11.28 8.87
C PRO A 53 4.04 -12.78 8.66
N SER A 54 4.72 -13.43 9.60
CA SER A 54 4.91 -14.88 9.57
C SER A 54 3.62 -15.67 9.83
N ARG A 55 2.61 -15.00 10.41
CA ARG A 55 1.25 -15.50 10.61
C ARG A 55 0.28 -14.50 10.01
N GLU A 56 -0.59 -14.95 9.12
CA GLU A 56 -1.59 -14.07 8.47
C GLU A 56 -2.61 -13.52 9.46
N GLU A 57 -2.83 -14.23 10.57
CA GLU A 57 -3.68 -13.82 11.71
C GLU A 57 -3.38 -12.41 12.20
N PHE A 58 -2.12 -11.95 12.14
CA PHE A 58 -1.76 -10.59 12.55
C PHE A 58 -2.49 -9.49 11.77
N ILE A 59 -2.87 -9.78 10.51
CA ILE A 59 -3.62 -8.85 9.66
C ILE A 59 -5.11 -9.14 9.74
N THR A 60 -5.53 -10.40 9.69
CA THR A 60 -6.96 -10.76 9.68
C THR A 60 -7.64 -10.50 11.02
N ASP A 61 -6.89 -10.56 12.12
CA ASP A 61 -7.41 -10.34 13.47
C ASP A 61 -7.31 -8.88 13.92
N ASP A 62 -6.69 -8.00 13.12
CA ASP A 62 -6.65 -6.55 13.40
C ASP A 62 -7.96 -5.90 12.92
N PRO A 63 -8.89 -5.56 13.85
CA PRO A 63 -10.22 -5.07 13.49
C PRO A 63 -10.19 -3.62 12.97
N PHE A 64 -9.03 -2.96 13.06
CA PHE A 64 -8.84 -1.57 12.64
C PHE A 64 -7.92 -1.46 11.42
N SER A 65 -7.46 -2.58 10.87
CA SER A 65 -6.75 -2.58 9.59
C SER A 65 -7.71 -2.24 8.45
N ALA A 66 -7.22 -1.46 7.48
CA ALA A 66 -8.01 -1.05 6.32
C ALA A 66 -7.40 -1.62 5.02
N PRO A 67 -8.18 -2.29 4.15
CA PRO A 67 -7.68 -2.73 2.86
C PRO A 67 -7.36 -1.51 1.98
N LEU A 68 -6.21 -1.51 1.32
CA LEU A 68 -5.80 -0.40 0.43
C LEU A 68 -6.61 -0.31 -0.85
N ALA A 69 -7.29 -1.39 -1.25
CA ALA A 69 -8.20 -1.38 -2.37
C ALA A 69 -9.33 -2.39 -2.18
N ASP A 70 -10.55 -1.97 -2.52
CA ASP A 70 -11.76 -2.77 -2.42
C ASP A 70 -11.94 -3.66 -3.67
N PHE A 71 -10.92 -4.44 -3.99
CA PHE A 71 -10.96 -5.42 -5.06
C PHE A 71 -11.51 -6.72 -4.50
N THR A 72 -12.81 -6.97 -4.72
CA THR A 72 -13.53 -8.25 -4.55
C THR A 72 -12.74 -9.32 -3.78
N VAL A 73 -12.99 -9.36 -2.48
CA VAL A 73 -12.67 -10.41 -1.50
C VAL A 73 -12.29 -11.75 -2.14
N GLY A 74 -11.11 -12.25 -1.80
CA GLY A 74 -10.79 -13.68 -1.95
C GLY A 74 -9.75 -14.06 -3.00
N HIS A 75 -8.67 -13.27 -3.15
CA HIS A 75 -7.46 -13.85 -3.73
C HIS A 75 -6.70 -14.50 -2.57
N GLY A 76 -6.64 -15.83 -2.55
CA GLY A 76 -5.91 -16.62 -1.55
C GLY A 76 -4.39 -16.46 -1.63
N GLY A 77 -3.93 -15.23 -1.86
CA GLY A 77 -2.55 -14.84 -1.86
C GLY A 77 -2.17 -14.11 -0.58
N ASP A 78 -0.88 -13.83 -0.49
CA ASP A 78 -0.24 -13.33 0.72
C ASP A 78 -0.81 -11.97 1.16
N SER A 79 -0.92 -11.79 2.48
CA SER A 79 -1.32 -10.53 3.09
C SER A 79 -0.09 -9.73 3.56
N TYR A 80 -0.10 -8.43 3.30
CA TYR A 80 0.99 -7.51 3.63
C TYR A 80 0.47 -6.26 4.33
N TYR A 81 1.20 -5.78 5.32
CA TYR A 81 1.07 -4.40 5.81
C TYR A 81 1.95 -3.45 5.01
N VAL A 82 1.43 -2.25 4.77
CA VAL A 82 2.22 -1.12 4.27
C VAL A 82 2.66 -0.29 5.48
N LEU A 83 3.97 -0.27 5.74
CA LEU A 83 4.54 0.35 6.94
C LEU A 83 5.07 1.76 6.71
N ASP A 84 5.54 2.04 5.50
CA ASP A 84 6.14 3.31 5.11
C ASP A 84 5.96 3.53 3.61
N GLY A 85 5.81 4.79 3.19
CA GLY A 85 5.47 5.18 1.82
C GLY A 85 5.28 6.67 1.66
#